data_AF-A0A7S1CXS3-F1
#
_entry.id   AF-A0A7S1CXS3-F1
#
_cell.length_a   1.000
_cell.length_b   1.000
_cell.length_c   1.000
_cell.angle_alpha   90.00
_cell.angle_beta   90.00
_cell.angle_gamma   90.00
#
_symmetry.space_group_name_H-M   'P 1'
#
loop_
_entity.id
_entity.type
_entity.pdbx_description
1 polymer ?
#
loop_
_entity_poly.entity_id
_entity_poly.type
_entity_poly.pdbx_seq_one_letter_code
_entity_poly.pdbx_strand_id
1 'polypeptide(L)'
;TFEGTRVTGIRQATEDDNFGDFEGFQSGVEKQGPAKPSRAAPSTSSGASQIQEEKNQFDASFQDTMPTPQTIEQFRDKIKILAEKLPNTTTKRFDSVKKIDFVKSFERNLMKKGSRLFNQASKSSMLGRAKRSLELITMLASSHSNLPILWNKIVTCARDELVRALLLLQEARSLPSEDKREVKSKLVVFVSGLGEYVRVVRSIVATIADLLTLDPQAELTAEKIKSSWSSFSPLDGALSVEDCWQKVLKVSHKLGLEVGSVNLETVPEIR
;
A
#
# COMPACT_ATOMS: atom_id res chain seq x y z
N THR A 1 32.49 -40.09 30.55
CA THR A 1 32.76 -38.68 30.91
C THR A 1 32.38 -37.84 29.73
N PHE A 2 31.31 -37.03 29.85
CA PHE A 2 30.88 -36.09 28.81
C PHE A 2 30.49 -34.81 29.56
N GLU A 3 31.26 -33.75 29.34
CA GLU A 3 31.07 -32.47 30.04
C GLU A 3 29.92 -31.70 29.40
N GLY A 4 29.09 -31.07 30.25
CA GLY A 4 27.92 -30.34 29.81
C GLY A 4 28.23 -28.87 29.52
N THR A 5 27.61 -28.33 28.48
CA THR A 5 27.60 -26.88 28.23
C THR A 5 26.23 -26.32 28.63
N ARG A 6 26.15 -25.73 29.83
CA ARG A 6 25.01 -24.89 30.23
C ARG A 6 25.04 -23.58 29.44
N VAL A 7 23.93 -23.23 28.78
CA VAL A 7 23.70 -21.87 28.27
C VAL A 7 22.71 -21.18 29.19
N THR A 8 23.22 -20.32 30.08
CA THR A 8 22.43 -19.40 30.90
C THR A 8 22.33 -18.05 30.20
N GLY A 9 21.11 -17.56 29.96
CA GLY A 9 20.92 -16.33 29.17
C GLY A 9 19.50 -15.78 29.15
N ILE A 10 18.78 -15.83 30.29
CA ILE A 10 17.52 -15.08 30.42
C ILE A 10 17.88 -13.59 30.54
N ARG A 11 17.55 -12.79 29.54
CA ARG A 11 17.47 -11.33 29.66
C ARG A 11 16.00 -10.95 29.84
N GLN A 12 15.72 -10.28 30.94
CA GLN A 12 14.44 -9.60 31.15
C GLN A 12 14.30 -8.50 30.09
N ALA A 13 13.17 -8.46 29.40
CA ALA A 13 12.74 -7.26 28.70
C ALA A 13 12.14 -6.31 29.75
N THR A 14 12.67 -5.09 29.84
CA THR A 14 12.05 -4.02 30.62
C THR A 14 10.83 -3.52 29.88
N GLU A 15 9.71 -3.44 30.59
CA GLU A 15 8.48 -2.79 30.16
C GLU A 15 8.75 -1.28 29.98
N ASP A 16 8.51 -0.73 28.78
CA ASP A 16 8.28 0.71 28.54
C ASP A 16 7.82 0.98 27.08
N ASP A 17 7.00 0.09 26.51
CA ASP A 17 6.27 0.39 25.26
C ASP A 17 5.00 1.17 25.60
N ASN A 18 5.16 2.50 25.73
CA ASN A 18 4.08 3.45 25.96
C ASN A 18 3.15 3.54 24.73
N PHE A 19 2.20 2.61 24.66
CA PHE A 19 1.19 2.52 23.63
C PHE A 19 0.19 3.68 23.79
N GLY A 20 0.28 4.68 22.92
CA GLY A 20 -0.42 5.95 23.09
C GLY A 20 -1.94 5.83 23.26
N ASP A 21 -2.47 6.58 24.22
CA ASP A 21 -3.90 6.68 24.54
C ASP A 21 -4.76 6.90 23.29
N PHE A 22 -5.83 6.10 23.19
CA PHE A 22 -6.83 6.20 22.13
C PHE A 22 -8.19 6.66 22.69
N GLU A 23 -8.17 7.61 23.62
CA GLU A 23 -9.38 8.31 24.11
C GLU A 23 -9.94 9.23 23.03
N GLY A 24 -10.80 8.70 22.15
CA GLY A 24 -11.33 9.45 21.01
C GLY A 24 -12.71 9.05 20.50
N PHE A 25 -13.39 8.07 21.12
CA PHE A 25 -14.75 7.67 20.74
C PHE A 25 -15.60 7.30 21.97
N GLN A 26 -16.13 8.31 22.66
CA GLN A 26 -17.29 8.14 23.53
C GLN A 26 -18.56 8.68 22.85
N SER A 27 -19.57 7.82 22.79
CA SER A 27 -20.92 8.06 22.29
C SER A 27 -21.73 8.99 23.20
N GLY A 28 -22.50 9.93 22.62
CA GLY A 28 -23.37 10.85 23.35
C GLY A 28 -24.81 10.88 22.85
N VAL A 29 -25.74 10.29 23.61
CA VAL A 29 -27.19 10.12 23.35
C VAL A 29 -27.87 10.07 24.73
N GLU A 30 -28.96 10.77 25.06
CA GLU A 30 -29.88 11.71 24.36
C GLU A 30 -30.39 12.77 25.37
N LYS A 31 -31.00 13.88 24.91
CA LYS A 31 -32.29 14.44 25.43
C LYS A 31 -32.65 15.86 24.97
N GLN A 32 -33.87 16.00 24.45
CA GLN A 32 -34.67 17.25 24.38
C GLN A 32 -35.10 17.68 25.81
N GLY A 33 -35.39 18.92 26.20
CA GLY A 33 -35.47 20.28 25.63
C GLY A 33 -35.87 21.24 26.79
N PRO A 34 -36.65 22.33 26.63
CA PRO A 34 -36.54 23.45 25.69
C PRO A 34 -36.48 24.84 26.41
N ALA A 35 -35.80 25.85 25.81
CA ALA A 35 -36.02 27.28 26.12
C ALA A 35 -35.51 28.19 24.96
N LYS A 36 -36.03 29.42 24.88
CA LYS A 36 -35.88 30.36 23.74
C LYS A 36 -35.16 31.68 24.19
N PRO A 37 -34.97 32.66 23.30
CA PRO A 37 -33.71 32.94 22.60
C PRO A 37 -32.92 34.14 23.15
N SER A 38 -31.64 34.27 22.77
CA SER A 38 -30.95 35.57 22.78
C SER A 38 -30.07 35.75 21.54
N ARG A 39 -29.89 37.00 21.12
CA ARG A 39 -29.38 37.43 19.82
C ARG A 39 -28.07 38.20 19.99
N ALA A 40 -26.98 37.66 19.47
CA ALA A 40 -25.78 38.42 19.16
C ALA A 40 -25.04 37.78 17.98
N ALA A 41 -24.78 38.57 16.94
CA ALA A 41 -23.76 38.22 15.95
C ALA A 41 -22.38 38.64 16.51
N PRO A 42 -21.30 37.99 16.06
CA PRO A 42 -20.35 38.76 15.29
C PRO A 42 -19.83 38.05 14.04
N SER A 43 -19.34 38.89 13.13
CA SER A 43 -18.66 38.57 11.88
C SER A 43 -17.47 37.62 12.03
N THR A 44 -17.32 36.70 11.08
CA THR A 44 -16.01 36.13 10.71
C THR A 44 -15.82 36.17 9.20
N SER A 45 -14.58 36.43 8.80
CA SER A 45 -14.17 36.84 7.47
C SER A 45 -13.69 35.69 6.58
N SER A 46 -13.95 35.80 5.27
CA SER A 46 -13.02 35.50 4.17
C SER A 46 -12.01 34.35 4.38
N GLY A 47 -12.28 33.17 3.82
CA GLY A 47 -11.30 32.06 3.84
C GLY A 47 -11.54 30.86 2.90
N ALA A 48 -12.53 30.89 2.00
CA ALA A 48 -12.88 29.73 1.17
C ALA A 48 -12.59 29.88 -0.34
N SER A 49 -12.14 31.06 -0.79
CA SER A 49 -11.98 31.43 -2.21
C SER A 49 -11.04 30.55 -3.04
N GLN A 50 -9.87 30.18 -2.50
CA GLN A 50 -8.70 29.89 -3.35
C GLN A 50 -8.35 28.40 -3.54
N ILE A 51 -9.05 27.46 -2.90
CA ILE A 51 -8.71 26.02 -2.97
C ILE A 51 -9.50 25.28 -4.08
N GLN A 52 -10.57 25.88 -4.62
CA GLN A 52 -11.38 25.24 -5.67
C GLN A 52 -10.90 25.54 -7.11
N GLU A 53 -10.18 26.62 -7.36
CA GLU A 53 -9.77 26.98 -8.74
C GLU A 53 -8.64 26.10 -9.28
N GLU A 54 -7.61 25.77 -8.48
CA GLU A 54 -6.51 24.89 -8.95
C GLU A 54 -7.00 23.46 -9.28
N LYS A 55 -8.01 22.96 -8.55
CA LYS A 55 -8.56 21.63 -8.81
C LYS A 55 -9.38 21.58 -10.11
N ASN A 56 -10.19 22.62 -10.36
CA ASN A 56 -10.98 22.73 -11.59
C ASN A 56 -10.11 23.02 -12.84
N GLN A 57 -8.95 23.68 -12.68
CA GLN A 57 -8.06 23.98 -13.80
C GLN A 57 -7.29 22.74 -14.33
N PHE A 58 -7.15 21.69 -13.51
CA PHE A 58 -6.54 20.42 -13.96
C PHE A 58 -7.51 19.59 -14.81
N ASP A 59 -8.74 19.37 -14.33
CA ASP A 59 -9.74 18.52 -14.99
C ASP A 59 -10.22 19.07 -16.34
N ALA A 60 -10.39 20.39 -16.47
CA ALA A 60 -10.90 21.01 -17.69
C ALA A 60 -9.98 20.90 -18.93
N SER A 61 -8.72 20.48 -18.76
CA SER A 61 -7.70 20.46 -19.82
C SER A 61 -7.54 19.12 -20.56
N PHE A 62 -8.20 18.05 -20.11
CA PHE A 62 -8.01 16.69 -20.61
C PHE A 62 -9.20 16.12 -21.39
N GLN A 63 -9.72 16.87 -22.38
CA GLN A 63 -10.63 16.28 -23.37
C GLN A 63 -9.92 15.19 -24.21
N ASP A 64 -10.64 14.09 -24.48
CA ASP A 64 -10.15 12.86 -25.11
C ASP A 64 -9.74 13.04 -26.59
N THR A 65 -8.57 13.66 -26.78
CA THR A 65 -7.85 13.67 -28.05
C THR A 65 -6.86 12.50 -28.10
N MET A 66 -6.78 11.85 -29.27
CA MET A 66 -5.86 10.73 -29.51
C MET A 66 -4.42 11.11 -29.10
N PRO A 67 -3.71 10.28 -28.32
CA PRO A 67 -2.45 10.69 -27.71
C PRO A 67 -1.37 11.08 -28.72
N THR A 68 -0.99 12.35 -28.64
CA THR A 68 0.29 12.92 -29.09
C THR A 68 1.51 12.04 -28.76
N PRO A 69 2.45 11.71 -29.66
CA PRO A 69 3.83 11.43 -29.19
C PRO A 69 4.35 12.59 -28.33
N GLN A 70 4.01 13.82 -28.70
CA GLN A 70 4.22 15.05 -27.94
C GLN A 70 3.59 15.03 -26.53
N THR A 71 2.42 14.40 -26.33
CA THR A 71 1.76 14.30 -25.02
C THR A 71 2.54 13.41 -24.05
N ILE A 72 3.10 12.30 -24.54
CA ILE A 72 3.92 11.39 -23.71
C ILE A 72 5.27 12.02 -23.36
N GLU A 73 5.87 12.79 -24.28
CA GLU A 73 7.08 13.58 -24.03
C GLU A 73 6.83 14.69 -22.98
N GLN A 74 5.71 15.41 -23.07
CA GLN A 74 5.29 16.38 -22.04
C GLN A 74 5.13 15.75 -20.65
N PHE A 75 4.57 14.53 -20.57
CA PHE A 75 4.48 13.79 -19.30
C PHE A 75 5.84 13.38 -18.75
N ARG A 76 6.75 12.88 -19.61
CA ARG A 76 8.14 12.57 -19.23
C ARG A 76 8.84 13.79 -18.63
N ASP A 77 8.72 14.95 -19.27
CA ASP A 77 9.41 16.16 -18.82
C ASP A 77 8.80 16.73 -17.53
N LYS A 78 7.47 16.67 -17.36
CA LYS A 78 6.82 16.96 -16.07
C LYS A 78 7.28 16.01 -14.96
N ILE A 79 7.34 14.70 -15.24
CA ILE A 79 7.84 13.67 -14.30
C ILE A 79 9.30 13.94 -13.93
N LYS A 80 10.15 14.37 -14.88
CA LYS A 80 11.53 14.76 -14.60
C LYS A 80 11.60 15.93 -13.60
N ILE A 81 10.88 17.02 -13.87
CA ILE A 81 10.84 18.21 -13.00
C ILE A 81 10.33 17.86 -11.59
N LEU A 82 9.32 16.99 -11.49
CA LEU A 82 8.77 16.55 -10.20
C LEU A 82 9.73 15.60 -9.47
N ALA A 83 10.39 14.67 -10.17
CA ALA A 83 11.38 13.73 -9.61
C ALA A 83 12.64 14.43 -9.07
N GLU A 84 12.98 15.62 -9.61
CA GLU A 84 14.04 16.49 -9.09
C GLU A 84 13.61 17.21 -7.79
N LYS A 85 12.31 17.50 -7.63
CA LYS A 85 11.72 18.10 -6.41
C LYS A 85 11.42 17.10 -5.31
N LEU A 86 11.36 15.80 -5.61
CA LEU A 86 11.09 14.77 -4.60
C LEU A 86 12.15 14.78 -3.48
N PRO A 87 11.74 14.80 -2.20
CA PRO A 87 12.68 14.75 -1.08
C PRO A 87 13.62 13.54 -1.11
N ASN A 88 14.78 13.71 -0.46
CA ASN A 88 15.75 12.63 -0.31
C ASN A 88 15.16 11.40 0.42
N THR A 89 14.14 11.56 1.26
CA THR A 89 13.39 10.46 1.91
C THR A 89 12.55 9.62 0.94
N THR A 90 12.12 10.21 -0.18
CA THR A 90 11.39 9.52 -1.26
C THR A 90 12.36 8.85 -2.25
N THR A 91 13.64 9.26 -2.27
CA THR A 91 14.59 8.90 -3.33
C THR A 91 15.90 8.24 -2.87
N LYS A 92 16.24 8.23 -1.59
CA LYS A 92 17.32 7.42 -1.01
C LYS A 92 16.71 6.23 -0.26
N ARG A 93 17.28 5.04 -0.49
CA ARG A 93 16.98 3.85 0.33
C ARG A 93 17.22 4.16 1.81
N PHE A 94 16.41 3.54 2.67
CA PHE A 94 16.64 3.50 4.11
C PHE A 94 17.98 2.85 4.48
N ASP A 95 18.47 1.91 3.66
CA ASP A 95 19.86 1.44 3.69
C ASP A 95 20.43 1.20 2.29
N SER A 96 21.33 2.09 1.86
CA SER A 96 22.33 1.96 0.77
C SER A 96 21.93 1.47 -0.65
N VAL A 97 22.49 2.15 -1.66
CA VAL A 97 22.59 1.75 -3.09
C VAL A 97 21.33 1.91 -3.97
N LYS A 98 21.43 2.85 -4.93
CA LYS A 98 20.48 3.24 -6.01
C LYS A 98 19.27 4.08 -5.61
N LYS A 99 19.28 5.34 -6.08
CA LYS A 99 18.10 6.22 -6.16
C LYS A 99 17.12 5.69 -7.19
N ILE A 100 15.82 5.76 -6.88
CA ILE A 100 14.75 5.45 -7.84
C ILE A 100 14.79 6.50 -8.95
N ASP A 101 14.90 6.02 -10.19
CA ASP A 101 14.93 6.85 -11.39
C ASP A 101 13.57 6.73 -12.11
N PHE A 102 12.66 7.63 -11.75
CA PHE A 102 11.30 7.66 -12.30
C PHE A 102 11.31 7.93 -13.81
N VAL A 103 12.24 8.76 -14.30
CA VAL A 103 12.38 9.09 -15.72
C VAL A 103 12.82 7.86 -16.52
N LYS A 104 13.89 7.16 -16.08
CA LYS A 104 14.31 5.90 -16.74
C LYS A 104 13.25 4.80 -16.64
N SER A 105 12.42 4.80 -15.61
CA SER A 105 11.33 3.83 -15.47
C SER A 105 10.22 4.12 -16.48
N PHE A 106 9.78 5.38 -16.58
CA PHE A 106 8.84 5.86 -17.60
C PHE A 106 9.33 5.56 -19.03
N GLU A 107 10.59 5.89 -19.34
CA GLU A 107 11.21 5.61 -20.64
C GLU A 107 11.25 4.11 -20.95
N ARG A 108 11.66 3.27 -19.99
CA ARG A 108 11.77 1.82 -20.17
C ARG A 108 10.41 1.15 -20.41
N ASN A 109 9.38 1.60 -19.71
CA ASN A 109 8.09 0.92 -19.64
C ASN A 109 7.06 1.44 -20.64
N LEU A 110 7.16 2.71 -21.05
CA LEU A 110 6.27 3.33 -22.05
C LEU A 110 6.97 3.65 -23.37
N MET A 111 8.25 4.03 -23.37
CA MET A 111 8.97 4.53 -24.55
C MET A 111 9.95 3.51 -25.16
N LYS A 112 9.63 2.20 -25.14
CA LYS A 112 10.46 1.15 -25.77
C LYS A 112 10.76 1.47 -27.24
N LYS A 113 12.01 1.88 -27.51
CA LYS A 113 12.52 2.10 -28.87
C LYS A 113 12.32 0.85 -29.73
N GLY A 114 11.46 0.95 -30.74
CA GLY A 114 11.28 -0.09 -31.77
C GLY A 114 9.85 -0.61 -31.97
N SER A 115 8.92 -0.38 -31.02
CA SER A 115 7.53 -0.84 -31.15
C SER A 115 6.73 -0.01 -32.17
N ARG A 116 6.87 -0.30 -33.47
CA ARG A 116 6.11 0.39 -34.54
C ARG A 116 4.66 -0.11 -34.72
N LEU A 117 4.21 -1.09 -33.93
CA LEU A 117 2.87 -1.68 -34.00
C LEU A 117 2.02 -1.30 -32.78
N PHE A 118 1.78 0.01 -32.61
CA PHE A 118 0.83 0.50 -31.60
C PHE A 118 -0.60 0.46 -32.13
N ASN A 119 -1.33 -0.62 -31.81
CA ASN A 119 -2.78 -0.64 -31.94
C ASN A 119 -3.42 0.42 -30.99
N GLN A 120 -4.67 0.81 -31.26
CA GLN A 120 -5.32 1.91 -30.55
C GLN A 120 -5.51 1.62 -29.05
N ALA A 121 -5.78 0.36 -28.68
CA ALA A 121 -5.91 -0.08 -27.28
C ALA A 121 -4.58 0.02 -26.49
N SER A 122 -3.44 -0.25 -27.13
CA SER A 122 -2.13 -0.06 -26.51
C SER A 122 -1.83 1.43 -26.25
N LYS A 123 -2.29 2.32 -27.14
CA LYS A 123 -2.15 3.78 -26.97
C LYS A 123 -2.98 4.34 -25.81
N SER A 124 -4.24 3.93 -25.67
CA SER A 124 -5.08 4.38 -24.54
C SER A 124 -4.57 3.83 -23.20
N SER A 125 -4.16 2.56 -23.14
CA SER A 125 -3.53 1.96 -21.96
C SER A 125 -2.22 2.65 -21.57
N MET A 126 -1.37 3.01 -22.54
CA MET A 126 -0.15 3.79 -22.30
C MET A 126 -0.47 5.18 -21.73
N LEU A 127 -1.43 5.89 -22.31
CA LEU A 127 -1.83 7.23 -21.85
C LEU A 127 -2.38 7.19 -20.42
N GLY A 128 -3.23 6.21 -20.10
CA GLY A 128 -3.78 6.01 -18.76
C GLY A 128 -2.67 5.81 -17.72
N ARG A 129 -1.71 4.90 -17.97
CA ARG A 129 -0.56 4.69 -17.08
C ARG A 129 0.32 5.93 -16.93
N ALA A 130 0.53 6.68 -18.00
CA ALA A 130 1.31 7.91 -17.96
C ALA A 130 0.62 9.01 -17.12
N LYS A 131 -0.70 9.18 -17.27
CA LYS A 131 -1.52 10.08 -16.44
C LYS A 131 -1.43 9.69 -14.95
N ARG A 132 -1.69 8.42 -14.60
CA ARG A 132 -1.64 7.94 -13.20
C ARG A 132 -0.24 8.10 -12.57
N SER A 133 0.84 7.81 -13.30
CA SER A 133 2.21 8.04 -12.83
C SER A 133 2.50 9.52 -12.55
N LEU A 134 2.06 10.42 -13.43
CA LEU A 134 2.21 11.86 -13.24
C LEU A 134 1.42 12.37 -12.03
N GLU A 135 0.20 11.89 -11.83
CA GLU A 135 -0.63 12.23 -10.67
C GLU A 135 0.02 11.76 -9.35
N LEU A 136 0.44 10.49 -9.29
CA LEU A 136 1.12 9.91 -8.14
C LEU A 136 2.43 10.62 -7.80
N ILE A 137 3.28 10.95 -8.78
CA ILE A 137 4.53 11.68 -8.52
C ILE A 137 4.27 13.14 -8.12
N THR A 138 3.19 13.76 -8.61
CA THR A 138 2.76 15.10 -8.17
C THR A 138 2.36 15.09 -6.70
N MET A 139 1.54 14.11 -6.27
CA MET A 139 1.16 13.97 -4.85
C MET A 139 2.36 13.72 -3.93
N LEU A 140 3.30 12.87 -4.36
CA LEU A 140 4.56 12.62 -3.62
C LEU A 140 5.44 13.87 -3.52
N ALA A 141 5.43 14.74 -4.53
CA ALA A 141 6.23 15.97 -4.56
C ALA A 141 5.59 17.15 -3.79
N SER A 142 4.26 17.18 -3.64
CA SER A 142 3.54 18.32 -3.03
C SER A 142 3.17 18.11 -1.57
N SER A 143 2.51 16.99 -1.25
CA SER A 143 1.72 16.83 -0.01
C SER A 143 1.93 15.50 0.70
N HIS A 144 2.47 14.49 0.01
CA HIS A 144 2.56 13.11 0.48
C HIS A 144 4.00 12.57 0.46
N SER A 145 5.01 13.42 0.67
CA SER A 145 6.44 13.04 0.62
C SER A 145 6.84 11.91 1.58
N ASN A 146 6.14 11.78 2.71
CA ASN A 146 6.33 10.72 3.71
C ASN A 146 5.63 9.39 3.36
N LEU A 147 4.82 9.33 2.29
CA LEU A 147 4.05 8.15 1.92
C LEU A 147 4.89 6.87 1.71
N PRO A 148 6.11 6.88 1.14
CA PRO A 148 6.96 5.68 1.08
C PRO A 148 7.36 5.14 2.46
N ILE A 149 7.47 6.01 3.46
CA ILE A 149 7.77 5.64 4.85
C ILE A 149 6.55 4.94 5.46
N LEU A 150 5.36 5.47 5.20
CA LEU A 150 4.09 4.87 5.64
C LEU A 150 3.86 3.52 4.96
N TRP A 151 4.11 3.40 3.66
CA TRP A 151 4.06 2.12 2.93
C TRP A 151 4.98 1.07 3.55
N ASN A 152 6.24 1.41 3.83
CA ASN A 152 7.17 0.50 4.53
C ASN A 152 6.62 0.07 5.90
N LYS A 153 6.09 0.99 6.71
CA LYS A 153 5.51 0.69 8.02
C LYS A 153 4.30 -0.25 7.92
N ILE A 154 3.38 0.03 7.01
CA ILE A 154 2.16 -0.78 6.78
C ILE A 154 2.54 -2.19 6.32
N VAL A 155 3.44 -2.32 5.34
CA VAL A 155 3.92 -3.63 4.85
C VAL A 155 4.64 -4.42 5.95
N THR A 156 5.45 -3.75 6.78
CA THR A 156 6.16 -4.39 7.91
C THR A 156 5.17 -4.88 8.97
N CYS A 157 4.19 -4.05 9.35
CA CYS A 157 3.13 -4.41 10.29
C CYS A 157 2.30 -5.59 9.77
N ALA A 158 1.83 -5.55 8.52
CA ALA A 158 1.08 -6.62 7.89
C ALA A 158 1.86 -7.95 7.85
N ARG A 159 3.17 -7.90 7.55
CA ARG A 159 4.06 -9.07 7.61
C ARG A 159 4.12 -9.64 9.03
N ASP A 160 4.35 -8.80 10.02
CA ASP A 160 4.56 -9.23 11.40
C ASP A 160 3.28 -9.79 12.03
N GLU A 161 2.12 -9.20 11.74
CA GLU A 161 0.82 -9.75 12.12
C GLU A 161 0.51 -11.09 11.43
N LEU A 162 0.84 -11.25 10.14
CA LEU A 162 0.71 -12.55 9.47
C LEU A 162 1.63 -13.62 10.07
N VAL A 163 2.83 -13.25 10.53
CA VAL A 163 3.75 -14.17 11.22
C VAL A 163 3.19 -14.58 12.59
N ARG A 164 2.68 -13.63 13.39
CA ARG A 164 2.02 -13.90 14.68
C ARG A 164 0.79 -14.80 14.49
N ALA A 165 -0.06 -14.47 13.53
CA ALA A 165 -1.23 -15.26 13.17
C ALA A 165 -0.87 -16.68 12.73
N LEU A 166 0.21 -16.85 11.97
CA LEU A 166 0.68 -18.17 11.54
C LEU A 166 1.12 -19.04 12.74
N LEU A 167 1.69 -18.45 13.80
CA LEU A 167 1.99 -19.16 15.05
C LEU A 167 0.71 -19.53 15.79
N LEU A 168 -0.22 -18.59 15.98
CA LEU A 168 -1.51 -18.82 16.63
C LEU A 168 -2.31 -19.94 15.94
N LEU A 169 -2.34 -19.97 14.61
CA LEU A 169 -2.98 -21.05 13.84
C LEU A 169 -2.26 -22.40 13.97
N GLN A 170 -0.94 -22.42 14.21
CA GLN A 170 -0.21 -23.65 14.51
C GLN A 170 -0.53 -24.17 15.92
N GLU A 171 -0.67 -23.29 16.90
CA GLU A 171 -1.11 -23.62 18.26
C GLU A 171 -2.56 -24.12 18.27
N ALA A 172 -3.47 -23.44 17.56
CA ALA A 172 -4.86 -23.88 17.37
C ALA A 172 -4.95 -25.30 16.75
N ARG A 173 -3.93 -25.72 15.98
CA ARG A 173 -3.87 -27.08 15.42
C ARG A 173 -3.54 -28.14 16.47
N SER A 174 -2.95 -27.76 17.60
CA SER A 174 -2.62 -28.66 18.72
C SER A 174 -3.77 -28.82 19.72
N LEU A 175 -4.79 -27.96 19.67
CA LEU A 175 -5.96 -28.03 20.57
C LEU A 175 -6.75 -29.36 20.45
N PRO A 176 -7.43 -29.80 21.51
CA PRO A 176 -8.45 -30.84 21.46
C PRO A 176 -9.53 -30.59 20.39
N SER A 177 -10.17 -31.66 19.90
CA SER A 177 -11.21 -31.56 18.86
C SER A 177 -12.45 -30.78 19.28
N GLU A 178 -12.76 -30.75 20.59
CA GLU A 178 -13.91 -30.02 21.12
C GLU A 178 -13.66 -28.51 21.13
N ASP A 179 -12.52 -28.08 21.70
CA ASP A 179 -12.07 -26.69 21.70
C ASP A 179 -11.95 -26.15 20.27
N LYS A 180 -11.36 -26.94 19.34
CA LYS A 180 -11.29 -26.62 17.91
C LYS A 180 -12.66 -26.32 17.30
N ARG A 181 -13.68 -27.09 17.66
CA ARG A 181 -15.06 -26.91 17.19
C ARG A 181 -15.65 -25.61 17.71
N GLU A 182 -15.37 -25.23 18.96
CA GLU A 182 -15.84 -23.97 19.55
C GLU A 182 -15.16 -22.74 18.93
N VAL A 183 -13.84 -22.77 18.71
CA VAL A 183 -13.11 -21.63 18.15
C VAL A 183 -13.18 -21.53 16.62
N LYS A 184 -13.69 -22.55 15.92
CA LYS A 184 -13.65 -22.65 14.45
C LYS A 184 -14.15 -21.40 13.72
N SER A 185 -15.33 -20.89 14.11
CA SER A 185 -15.94 -19.71 13.48
C SER A 185 -15.12 -18.44 13.74
N LYS A 186 -14.63 -18.26 14.97
CA LYS A 186 -13.74 -17.16 15.37
C LYS A 186 -12.45 -17.16 14.54
N LEU A 187 -11.86 -18.35 14.30
CA LEU A 187 -10.68 -18.51 13.45
C LEU A 187 -10.96 -18.21 11.96
N VAL A 188 -12.13 -18.56 11.42
CA VAL A 188 -12.50 -18.16 10.04
C VAL A 188 -12.58 -16.64 9.91
N VAL A 189 -13.23 -15.95 10.86
CA VAL A 189 -13.31 -14.47 10.88
C VAL A 189 -11.91 -13.85 11.01
N PHE A 190 -11.07 -14.37 11.91
CA PHE A 190 -9.69 -13.93 12.09
C PHE A 190 -8.87 -14.05 10.80
N VAL A 191 -8.87 -15.22 10.15
CA VAL A 191 -8.14 -15.43 8.89
C VAL A 191 -8.68 -14.56 7.75
N SER A 192 -9.99 -14.28 7.75
CA SER A 192 -10.58 -13.35 6.78
C SER A 192 -10.07 -11.91 6.99
N GLY A 193 -9.98 -11.45 8.24
CA GLY A 193 -9.40 -10.14 8.58
C GLY A 193 -7.94 -9.99 8.19
N LEU A 194 -7.14 -11.06 8.29
CA LEU A 194 -5.75 -11.08 7.80
C LEU A 194 -5.67 -10.91 6.27
N GLY A 195 -6.70 -11.36 5.54
CA GLY A 195 -6.80 -11.14 4.10
C GLY A 195 -6.90 -9.66 3.73
N GLU A 196 -7.52 -8.83 4.57
CA GLU A 196 -7.59 -7.38 4.36
C GLU A 196 -6.20 -6.72 4.45
N TYR A 197 -5.32 -7.19 5.34
CA TYR A 197 -3.93 -6.70 5.39
C TYR A 197 -3.18 -7.02 4.10
N VAL A 198 -3.39 -8.20 3.53
CA VAL A 198 -2.82 -8.60 2.23
C VAL A 198 -3.40 -7.74 1.10
N ARG A 199 -4.72 -7.47 1.08
CA ARG A 199 -5.35 -6.56 0.12
C ARG A 199 -4.75 -5.15 0.19
N VAL A 200 -4.58 -4.59 1.38
CA VAL A 200 -3.91 -3.27 1.57
C VAL A 200 -2.49 -3.28 1.03
N VAL A 201 -1.71 -4.33 1.29
CA VAL A 201 -0.34 -4.46 0.76
C VAL A 201 -0.35 -4.57 -0.77
N ARG A 202 -1.27 -5.33 -1.37
CA ARG A 202 -1.43 -5.41 -2.84
C ARG A 202 -1.83 -4.06 -3.45
N SER A 203 -2.68 -3.28 -2.78
CA SER A 203 -3.02 -1.91 -3.22
C SER A 203 -1.81 -0.95 -3.19
N ILE A 204 -0.94 -1.07 -2.17
CA ILE A 204 0.34 -0.34 -2.13
C ILE A 204 1.23 -0.74 -3.31
N VAL A 205 1.36 -2.06 -3.57
CA VAL A 205 2.15 -2.58 -4.70
C VAL A 205 1.58 -2.12 -6.03
N ALA A 206 0.26 -2.13 -6.21
CA ALA A 206 -0.43 -1.64 -7.40
C ALA A 206 -0.13 -0.15 -7.64
N THR A 207 -0.17 0.65 -6.57
CA THR A 207 0.17 2.08 -6.62
C THR A 207 1.64 2.31 -7.01
N ILE A 208 2.57 1.53 -6.47
CA ILE A 208 3.99 1.58 -6.85
C ILE A 208 4.20 1.15 -8.32
N ALA A 209 3.46 0.14 -8.78
CA ALA A 209 3.54 -0.34 -10.16
C ALA A 209 3.06 0.71 -11.17
N ASP A 210 2.01 1.45 -10.85
CA ASP A 210 1.52 2.58 -11.65
C ASP A 210 2.42 3.80 -11.59
N LEU A 211 2.95 4.15 -10.43
CA LEU A 211 3.99 5.18 -10.29
C LEU A 211 5.21 4.87 -11.18
N LEU A 212 5.58 3.59 -11.29
CA LEU A 212 6.64 3.09 -12.18
C LEU A 212 6.20 2.85 -13.64
N THR A 213 4.93 3.12 -14.00
CA THR A 213 4.33 2.91 -15.34
C THR A 213 4.38 1.47 -15.88
N LEU A 214 4.47 0.48 -15.00
CA LEU A 214 4.60 -0.94 -15.37
C LEU A 214 3.42 -1.43 -16.22
N ASP A 215 3.64 -2.48 -17.00
CA ASP A 215 2.58 -3.11 -17.78
C ASP A 215 1.42 -3.56 -16.86
N PRO A 216 0.13 -3.41 -17.23
CA PRO A 216 -0.98 -3.85 -16.38
C PRO A 216 -0.89 -5.33 -15.97
N GLN A 217 -0.39 -6.18 -16.86
CA GLN A 217 -0.21 -7.62 -16.63
C GLN A 217 1.13 -7.96 -15.91
N ALA A 218 1.84 -6.95 -15.39
CA ALA A 218 3.08 -7.15 -14.65
C ALA A 218 2.79 -7.68 -13.23
N GLU A 219 2.69 -9.00 -13.09
CA GLU A 219 2.57 -9.66 -11.79
C GLU A 219 3.75 -9.36 -10.85
N LEU A 220 3.47 -9.43 -9.54
CA LEU A 220 4.49 -9.36 -8.50
C LEU A 220 5.20 -10.72 -8.36
N THR A 221 6.41 -10.85 -8.92
CA THR A 221 7.26 -12.02 -8.68
C THR A 221 8.61 -11.61 -8.12
N ALA A 222 9.24 -12.50 -7.32
CA ALA A 222 10.56 -12.25 -6.74
C ALA A 222 11.63 -11.93 -7.81
N GLU A 223 11.52 -12.52 -8.99
CA GLU A 223 12.40 -12.27 -10.13
C GLU A 223 12.15 -10.91 -10.78
N LYS A 224 10.88 -10.53 -11.00
CA LYS A 224 10.50 -9.21 -11.54
C LYS A 224 10.92 -8.09 -10.57
N ILE A 225 10.74 -8.27 -9.26
CA ILE A 225 11.22 -7.32 -8.25
C ILE A 225 12.74 -7.22 -8.28
N LYS A 226 13.48 -8.32 -8.10
CA LYS A 226 14.96 -8.30 -8.07
C LYS A 226 15.57 -7.65 -9.31
N SER A 227 15.05 -7.98 -10.50
CA SER A 227 15.57 -7.48 -11.78
C SER A 227 15.18 -6.02 -12.10
N SER A 228 13.95 -5.61 -11.78
CA SER A 228 13.35 -4.40 -12.35
C SER A 228 12.69 -3.44 -11.35
N TRP A 229 12.35 -3.88 -10.13
CA TRP A 229 11.64 -3.06 -9.13
C TRP A 229 12.47 -2.84 -7.83
N SER A 230 13.65 -3.47 -7.70
CA SER A 230 14.49 -3.59 -6.48
C SER A 230 15.06 -2.30 -5.86
N SER A 231 14.63 -1.14 -6.36
CA SER A 231 14.90 0.17 -5.77
C SER A 231 13.84 0.58 -4.73
N PHE A 232 12.67 -0.09 -4.67
CA PHE A 232 11.59 0.18 -3.71
C PHE A 232 11.56 -0.86 -2.58
N SER A 233 12.00 -0.44 -1.38
CA SER A 233 11.98 -1.25 -0.15
C SER A 233 10.62 -1.88 0.22
N PRO A 234 9.44 -1.26 -0.03
CA PRO A 234 8.16 -1.89 0.32
C PRO A 234 7.89 -3.20 -0.44
N LEU A 235 8.54 -3.42 -1.59
CA LEU A 235 8.26 -4.56 -2.46
C LEU A 235 8.84 -5.88 -1.95
N ASP A 236 10.05 -5.84 -1.36
CA ASP A 236 10.65 -7.02 -0.72
C ASP A 236 9.85 -7.44 0.52
N GLY A 237 9.31 -6.46 1.25
CA GLY A 237 8.33 -6.70 2.32
C GLY A 237 7.01 -7.28 1.80
N ALA A 238 6.49 -6.80 0.67
CA ALA A 238 5.24 -7.29 0.08
C ALA A 238 5.34 -8.75 -0.40
N LEU A 239 6.49 -9.17 -0.95
CA LEU A 239 6.74 -10.60 -1.22
C LEU A 239 6.69 -11.43 0.06
N SER A 240 7.26 -10.92 1.15
CA SER A 240 7.25 -11.61 2.45
C SER A 240 5.83 -11.73 3.01
N VAL A 241 4.97 -10.74 2.74
CA VAL A 241 3.52 -10.77 3.05
C VAL A 241 2.80 -11.86 2.26
N GLU A 242 2.99 -11.93 0.93
CA GLU A 242 2.41 -12.99 0.10
C GLU A 242 2.87 -14.39 0.53
N ASP A 243 4.17 -14.58 0.78
CA ASP A 243 4.74 -15.85 1.26
C ASP A 243 4.17 -16.26 2.62
N CYS A 244 3.91 -15.30 3.53
CA CYS A 244 3.27 -15.57 4.81
C CYS A 244 1.77 -15.87 4.64
N TRP A 245 1.08 -15.17 3.75
CA TRP A 245 -0.32 -15.41 3.43
C TRP A 245 -0.56 -16.83 2.88
N GLN A 246 0.27 -17.29 1.94
CA GLN A 246 0.20 -18.66 1.43
C GLN A 246 0.42 -19.71 2.53
N LYS A 247 1.27 -19.43 3.54
CA LYS A 247 1.45 -20.29 4.71
C LYS A 247 0.22 -20.27 5.62
N VAL A 248 -0.36 -19.10 5.86
CA VAL A 248 -1.61 -18.93 6.65
C VAL A 248 -2.76 -19.71 6.01
N LEU A 249 -2.98 -19.58 4.69
CA LEU A 249 -3.98 -20.36 3.96
C LEU A 249 -3.73 -21.87 4.08
N LYS A 250 -2.48 -22.32 3.90
CA LYS A 250 -2.10 -23.74 4.01
C LYS A 250 -2.32 -24.32 5.41
N VAL A 251 -2.12 -23.54 6.48
CA VAL A 251 -2.43 -23.99 7.85
C VAL A 251 -3.94 -23.94 8.12
N SER A 252 -4.64 -22.92 7.63
CA SER A 252 -6.10 -22.77 7.76
C SER A 252 -6.85 -23.93 7.09
N HIS A 253 -6.44 -24.34 5.89
CA HIS A 253 -6.98 -25.53 5.23
C HIS A 253 -6.73 -26.81 6.05
N LYS A 254 -5.55 -26.96 6.67
CA LYS A 254 -5.25 -28.10 7.56
C LYS A 254 -6.03 -28.11 8.87
N LEU A 255 -6.56 -26.95 9.29
CA LEU A 255 -7.50 -26.81 10.40
C LEU A 255 -8.96 -27.08 9.98
N GLY A 256 -9.21 -27.36 8.69
CA GLY A 256 -10.55 -27.47 8.14
C GLY A 256 -11.33 -26.15 8.15
N LEU A 257 -10.63 -25.01 8.16
CA LEU A 257 -11.25 -23.69 8.02
C LEU A 257 -11.61 -23.47 6.56
N GLU A 258 -12.90 -23.41 6.27
CA GLU A 258 -13.42 -23.04 4.96
C GLU A 258 -13.39 -21.52 4.82
N VAL A 259 -12.20 -20.98 4.55
CA VAL A 259 -11.97 -19.55 4.28
C VAL A 259 -12.43 -19.17 2.85
N GLY A 260 -13.49 -19.82 2.35
CA GLY A 260 -13.89 -19.87 0.94
C GLY A 260 -14.40 -18.57 0.33
N SER A 261 -14.42 -17.48 1.10
CA SER A 261 -14.80 -16.13 0.68
C SER A 261 -13.61 -15.22 0.37
N VAL A 262 -12.38 -15.59 0.77
CA VAL A 262 -11.21 -14.70 0.72
C VAL A 262 -10.49 -14.84 -0.64
N ASN A 263 -11.25 -14.65 -1.71
CA ASN A 263 -10.73 -14.37 -3.05
C ASN A 263 -10.16 -12.95 -3.06
N LEU A 264 -8.91 -12.82 -2.62
CA LEU A 264 -8.19 -11.55 -2.68
C LEU A 264 -7.78 -11.25 -4.11
N GLU A 265 -8.19 -10.07 -4.56
CA GLU A 265 -7.80 -9.45 -5.82
C GLU A 265 -6.28 -9.43 -5.94
N THR A 266 -5.77 -9.86 -7.08
CA THR A 266 -4.35 -9.82 -7.42
C THR A 266 -3.92 -8.41 -7.80
N VAL A 267 -2.61 -8.13 -7.78
CA VAL A 267 -2.08 -6.82 -8.18
C VAL A 267 -2.53 -6.38 -9.58
N PRO A 268 -2.62 -7.26 -10.61
CA PRO A 268 -3.22 -6.90 -11.90
C PRO A 268 -4.72 -6.58 -11.85
N GLU A 269 -5.51 -7.22 -10.99
CA GLU A 269 -6.96 -6.97 -10.86
C GLU A 269 -7.28 -5.64 -10.16
N ILE A 270 -6.32 -5.10 -9.39
CA ILE A 270 -6.44 -3.80 -8.69
C ILE A 270 -6.09 -2.59 -9.61
N ARG A 271 -5.54 -2.80 -10.81
CA ARG A 271 -4.89 -1.75 -11.65
C ARG A 271 -5.59 -1.38 -12.97
#